data_AF-A0A6P6RUK1-F1
#
_entry.id   AF-A0A6P6RUK1-F1
#
_cell.length_a   1.000
_cell.length_b   1.000
_cell.length_c   1.000
_cell.angle_alpha   90.00
_cell.angle_beta   90.00
_cell.angle_gamma   90.00
#
_symmetry.space_group_name_H-M   'P 1'
#
loop_
_entity.id
_entity.type
_entity.pdbx_description
1 polymer ?
#
loop_
_entity_poly.entity_id
_entity_poly.type
_entity_poly.pdbx_seq_one_letter_code
_entity_poly.pdbx_strand_id
1 'polypeptide(L)'
;MVRALEDRKCDLIAALESRTSSSKTKNAALKALKKFTPMPHKDLDEEFDQRQCNMKKYVQMQYFMCWRCDKAKATNCKVLWSTSKGLKIVCPACYNALLDFVELQRAKRENAIYFDFQKKKSQKGDAK
;
A
#
# COMPACT_ATOMS: atom_id res chain seq x y z
N MET A 1 4.13 -26.00 15.21
CA MET A 1 5.06 -25.47 14.20
C MET A 1 4.63 -24.10 13.65
N VAL A 2 3.35 -23.88 13.29
CA VAL A 2 2.88 -22.58 12.77
C VAL A 2 3.08 -21.43 13.78
N ARG A 3 2.64 -21.60 15.02
CA ARG A 3 2.83 -20.59 16.10
C ARG A 3 4.29 -20.16 16.28
N ALA A 4 5.23 -21.12 16.29
CA ALA A 4 6.66 -20.81 16.44
C ALA A 4 7.23 -19.99 15.26
N LEU A 5 6.69 -20.14 14.05
CA LEU A 5 7.08 -19.32 12.90
C LEU A 5 6.46 -17.91 12.98
N GLU A 6 5.24 -17.80 13.49
CA GLU A 6 4.57 -16.52 13.76
C GLU A 6 5.28 -15.72 14.84
N ASP A 7 5.60 -16.35 15.97
CA ASP A 7 6.36 -15.75 17.08
C ASP A 7 7.71 -15.23 16.56
N ARG A 8 8.40 -16.04 15.73
CA ARG A 8 9.65 -15.63 15.09
C ARG A 8 9.48 -14.44 14.16
N LYS A 9 8.36 -14.33 13.42
CA LYS A 9 8.09 -13.16 12.56
C LYS A 9 7.89 -11.93 13.43
N CYS A 10 7.11 -12.03 14.52
CA CYS A 10 6.87 -10.94 15.46
C CYS A 10 8.16 -10.42 16.09
N ASP A 11 9.07 -11.30 16.52
CA ASP A 11 10.37 -10.91 17.08
C ASP A 11 11.23 -10.14 16.06
N LEU A 12 11.23 -10.59 14.81
CA LEU A 12 11.96 -9.91 13.73
C LEU A 12 11.37 -8.54 13.42
N ILE A 13 10.04 -8.38 13.50
CA ILE A 13 9.37 -7.08 13.34
C ILE A 13 9.75 -6.15 14.50
N ALA A 14 9.72 -6.64 15.73
CA ALA A 14 10.14 -5.87 16.90
C ALA A 14 11.59 -5.39 16.77
N ALA A 15 12.50 -6.26 16.31
CA ALA A 15 13.89 -5.89 16.04
C ALA A 15 14.06 -4.88 14.90
N LEU A 16 13.21 -4.95 13.87
CA LEU A 16 13.22 -4.02 12.73
C LEU A 16 12.77 -2.61 13.15
N GLU A 17 11.70 -2.53 13.94
CA GLU A 17 11.02 -1.29 14.30
C GLU A 17 11.53 -0.67 15.61
N SER A 18 12.34 -1.41 16.37
CA SER A 18 12.97 -0.91 17.59
C SER A 18 13.81 0.34 17.34
N ARG A 19 13.65 1.34 18.22
CA ARG A 19 14.46 2.57 18.19
C ARG A 19 15.88 2.35 18.67
N THR A 20 16.10 1.36 19.54
CA THR A 20 17.41 1.07 20.15
C THR A 20 18.25 0.10 19.32
N SER A 21 17.63 -0.62 18.38
CA SER A 21 18.35 -1.57 17.52
C SER A 21 19.27 -0.86 16.51
N SER A 22 20.50 -1.36 16.43
CA SER A 22 21.50 -0.89 15.47
C SER A 22 21.08 -1.13 14.01
N SER A 23 21.66 -0.38 13.08
CA SER A 23 21.47 -0.62 11.64
C SER A 23 21.84 -2.05 11.22
N LYS A 24 22.85 -2.67 11.85
CA LYS A 24 23.23 -4.07 11.58
C LYS A 24 22.09 -5.03 11.94
N THR A 25 21.51 -4.85 13.12
CA THR A 25 20.37 -5.64 13.59
C THR A 25 19.15 -5.47 12.69
N LYS A 26 18.81 -4.22 12.34
CA LYS A 26 17.67 -3.91 11.46
C LYS A 26 17.85 -4.51 10.06
N ASN A 27 19.05 -4.46 9.50
CA ASN A 27 19.32 -5.07 8.20
C ASN A 27 19.27 -6.60 8.24
N ALA A 28 19.72 -7.23 9.32
CA ALA A 28 19.57 -8.67 9.51
C ALA A 28 18.08 -9.07 9.61
N ALA A 29 17.30 -8.33 10.41
CA ALA A 29 15.86 -8.52 10.54
C ALA A 29 15.14 -8.33 9.18
N LEU A 30 15.47 -7.26 8.45
CA LEU A 30 14.95 -6.98 7.11
C LEU A 30 15.19 -8.16 6.15
N LYS A 31 16.42 -8.71 6.12
CA LYS A 31 16.76 -9.88 5.28
C LYS A 31 16.01 -11.13 5.70
N ALA A 32 15.83 -11.36 7.00
CA ALA A 32 15.09 -12.51 7.51
C ALA A 32 13.58 -12.39 7.17
N LEU A 33 13.00 -11.21 7.35
CA LEU A 33 11.58 -10.93 7.06
C LEU A 33 11.24 -11.12 5.57
N LYS A 34 12.18 -10.88 4.66
CA LYS A 34 11.99 -11.15 3.22
C LYS A 34 11.78 -12.63 2.88
N LYS A 35 12.13 -13.55 3.78
CA LYS A 35 11.93 -14.99 3.58
C LYS A 35 10.52 -15.46 3.93
N PHE A 36 9.75 -14.64 4.64
CA PHE A 36 8.37 -14.95 4.97
C PHE A 36 7.47 -14.63 3.77
N THR A 37 6.48 -15.50 3.53
CA THR A 37 5.44 -15.24 2.53
C THR A 37 4.64 -14.02 2.96
N PRO A 38 4.60 -12.93 2.16
CA PRO A 38 3.81 -11.76 2.49
C PRO A 38 2.32 -12.06 2.45
N MET A 39 1.56 -11.49 3.38
CA MET A 39 0.10 -11.52 3.41
C MET A 39 -0.46 -10.11 3.12
N PRO A 40 -0.77 -9.77 1.86
CA PRO A 40 -1.23 -8.43 1.51
C PRO A 40 -2.61 -8.12 2.10
N HIS A 41 -2.77 -6.88 2.58
CA HIS A 41 -4.02 -6.32 3.09
C HIS A 41 -4.59 -5.35 2.05
N LYS A 42 -5.65 -5.77 1.35
CA LYS A 42 -6.33 -4.98 0.30
C LYS A 42 -7.77 -4.60 0.67
N ASP A 43 -8.21 -5.00 1.85
CA ASP A 43 -9.58 -4.81 2.33
C ASP A 43 -9.98 -3.34 2.48
N LEU A 44 -9.01 -2.41 2.48
CA LEU A 44 -9.24 -0.98 2.58
C LEU A 44 -8.89 -0.23 1.27
N ASP A 45 -8.53 -0.93 0.19
CA ASP A 45 -8.11 -0.28 -1.06
C ASP A 45 -9.23 0.60 -1.65
N GLU A 46 -10.50 0.25 -1.41
CA GLU A 46 -11.67 1.00 -1.90
C GLU A 46 -11.91 2.33 -1.19
N GLU A 47 -11.51 2.47 0.08
CA GLU A 47 -11.64 3.72 0.84
C GLU A 47 -10.44 4.67 0.65
N PHE A 48 -9.48 4.29 -0.19
CA PHE A 48 -8.28 5.10 -0.39
C PHE A 48 -8.60 6.47 -1.00
N ASP A 49 -8.27 7.52 -0.26
CA ASP A 49 -8.22 8.90 -0.72
C ASP A 49 -6.81 9.47 -0.45
N GLN A 50 -6.22 10.09 -1.47
CA GLN A 50 -4.94 10.78 -1.36
C GLN A 50 -4.93 11.82 -0.24
N ARG A 51 -6.05 12.51 0.01
CA ARG A 51 -6.19 13.52 1.07
C ARG A 51 -6.04 12.95 2.48
N GLN A 52 -6.29 11.66 2.65
CA GLN A 52 -6.12 10.94 3.91
C GLN A 52 -4.69 10.41 4.09
N CYS A 53 -3.80 10.67 3.14
CA CYS A 53 -2.42 10.22 3.16
C CYS A 53 -1.45 11.37 3.42
N ASN A 54 -0.43 11.11 4.25
CA ASN A 54 0.68 12.01 4.49
C ASN A 54 2.01 11.30 4.19
N MET A 55 2.69 11.73 3.13
CA MET A 55 4.01 11.24 2.76
C MET A 55 5.10 11.95 3.55
N LYS A 56 5.69 11.25 4.53
CA LYS A 56 6.80 11.76 5.34
C LYS A 56 8.14 11.33 4.78
N LYS A 57 8.97 12.31 4.43
CA LYS A 57 10.38 12.13 4.06
C LYS A 57 11.26 12.29 5.30
N TYR A 58 12.26 11.42 5.43
CA TYR A 58 13.19 11.38 6.55
C TYR A 58 14.62 11.52 6.01
N VAL A 59 15.47 12.23 6.74
CA VAL A 59 16.90 12.35 6.42
C VAL A 59 17.59 10.99 6.59
N GLN A 60 17.20 10.25 7.63
CA GLN A 60 17.74 8.93 7.93
C GLN A 60 16.88 7.80 7.37
N MET A 61 17.54 6.72 6.97
CA MET A 61 16.87 5.51 6.50
C MET A 61 15.96 4.93 7.56
N GLN A 62 14.69 4.77 7.19
CA GLN A 62 13.68 4.21 8.05
C GLN A 62 13.43 2.75 7.72
N TYR A 63 13.17 1.98 8.77
CA TYR A 63 12.81 0.58 8.70
C TYR A 63 11.38 0.42 9.23
N PHE A 64 10.56 -0.39 8.56
CA PHE A 64 9.19 -0.70 8.97
C PHE A 64 8.60 -1.85 8.16
N MET A 65 7.52 -2.44 8.67
CA MET A 65 6.62 -3.29 7.90
C MET A 65 5.58 -2.46 7.17
N CYS A 66 5.49 -2.61 5.84
CA CYS A 66 4.38 -2.01 5.09
C CYS A 66 3.10 -2.77 5.42
N TRP A 67 2.08 -2.08 5.94
CA TRP A 67 0.79 -2.69 6.26
C TRP A 67 0.13 -3.32 5.02
N ARG A 68 0.07 -2.61 3.89
CA ARG A 68 -0.64 -3.08 2.69
C ARG A 68 -0.03 -4.31 2.03
N CYS A 69 1.29 -4.37 1.87
CA CYS A 69 1.92 -5.52 1.19
C CYS A 69 2.60 -6.52 2.12
N ASP A 70 2.58 -6.29 3.43
CA ASP A 70 3.23 -7.12 4.46
C ASP A 70 4.71 -7.43 4.13
N LYS A 71 5.40 -6.45 3.56
CA LYS A 71 6.83 -6.54 3.25
C LYS A 71 7.61 -5.55 4.10
N ALA A 72 8.71 -6.02 4.66
CA ALA A 72 9.67 -5.17 5.35
C ALA A 72 10.34 -4.20 4.36
N LYS A 73 10.47 -2.94 4.76
CA LYS A 73 11.01 -1.85 3.94
C LYS A 73 12.16 -1.16 4.65
N ALA A 74 13.15 -0.75 3.86
CA ALA A 74 14.20 0.17 4.24
C ALA A 74 14.18 1.33 3.22
N THR A 75 13.73 2.50 3.64
CA THR A 75 13.53 3.66 2.75
C THR A 75 13.51 4.96 3.56
N ASN A 76 13.81 6.06 2.90
CA ASN A 76 13.76 7.40 3.49
C ASN A 76 12.36 8.02 3.46
N CYS A 77 11.34 7.25 3.06
CA CYS A 77 9.98 7.74 2.90
C CYS A 77 8.95 6.74 3.45
N LYS A 78 8.02 7.23 4.27
CA LYS A 78 6.84 6.46 4.73
C LYS A 78 5.58 7.24 4.37
N VAL A 79 4.52 6.53 4.03
CA VAL A 79 3.20 7.12 3.87
C VAL A 79 2.34 6.72 5.06
N LEU A 80 1.84 7.70 5.78
CA LEU A 80 0.84 7.54 6.83
C LEU A 80 -0.54 7.66 6.19
N TRP A 81 -1.37 6.64 6.32
CA TRP A 81 -2.70 6.59 5.72
C TRP A 81 -3.74 6.44 6.82
N SER A 82 -4.61 7.43 6.96
CA SER A 82 -5.75 7.38 7.87
C SER A 82 -6.87 6.56 7.24
N THR A 83 -7.23 5.45 7.91
CA THR A 83 -8.28 4.51 7.46
C THR A 83 -9.41 4.44 8.49
N SER A 84 -10.54 3.83 8.10
CA SER A 84 -11.61 3.48 9.04
C SER A 84 -11.11 2.58 10.19
N LYS A 85 -10.06 1.80 9.95
CA LYS A 85 -9.38 0.93 10.93
C LYS A 85 -8.17 1.59 11.60
N GLY A 86 -8.10 2.92 11.60
CA GLY A 86 -7.04 3.71 12.24
C GLY A 86 -5.86 4.04 11.32
N LEU A 87 -4.74 4.49 11.90
CA LEU A 87 -3.58 4.90 11.11
C LEU A 87 -2.77 3.69 10.61
N LYS A 88 -2.54 3.60 9.30
CA LYS A 88 -1.71 2.59 8.65
C LYS A 88 -0.44 3.21 8.09
N ILE A 89 0.65 2.44 8.08
CA ILE A 89 1.91 2.85 7.46
C ILE A 89 2.12 2.02 6.19
N VAL A 90 2.16 2.68 5.04
CA VAL A 90 2.37 2.03 3.74
C VAL A 90 3.65 2.51 3.07
N CYS A 91 4.21 1.66 2.22
CA CYS A 91 5.41 2.00 1.48
C CYS A 91 5.09 2.85 0.24
N PRO A 92 6.05 3.64 -0.27
CA PRO A 92 5.84 4.48 -1.45
C PRO A 92 5.29 3.70 -2.66
N ALA A 93 5.79 2.48 -2.90
CA ALA A 93 5.30 1.64 -3.99
C ALA A 93 3.82 1.23 -3.83
N CYS A 94 3.36 0.96 -2.60
CA CYS A 94 1.95 0.62 -2.34
C CYS A 94 1.06 1.84 -2.47
N TYR A 95 1.55 3.00 -2.03
CA TYR A 95 0.85 4.28 -2.18
C TYR A 95 0.68 4.64 -3.67
N ASN A 96 1.73 4.55 -4.48
CA ASN A 96 1.63 4.81 -5.92
C ASN A 96 0.68 3.83 -6.60
N ALA A 97 0.75 2.53 -6.26
CA ALA A 97 -0.19 1.56 -6.81
C ALA A 97 -1.66 1.83 -6.45
N LEU A 98 -1.92 2.47 -5.31
CA LEU A 98 -3.27 2.91 -4.91
C LEU A 98 -3.71 4.15 -5.70
N LEU A 99 -2.81 5.12 -5.92
CA LEU A 99 -3.06 6.26 -6.79
C LEU A 99 -3.42 5.78 -8.21
N ASP A 100 -2.59 4.90 -8.78
CA ASP A 100 -2.83 4.34 -10.12
C ASP A 100 -4.16 3.59 -10.19
N PHE A 101 -4.53 2.88 -9.11
CA PHE A 101 -5.82 2.20 -9.03
C PHE A 101 -7.00 3.18 -9.07
N VAL A 102 -6.93 4.28 -8.30
CA VAL A 102 -7.99 5.31 -8.29
C VAL A 102 -8.11 5.97 -9.66
N GLU A 103 -7.00 6.35 -10.29
CA GLU A 103 -6.99 6.95 -11.63
C GLU A 103 -7.57 5.99 -12.67
N LEU A 104 -7.22 4.69 -12.60
CA LEU A 104 -7.79 3.68 -13.48
C LEU A 104 -9.31 3.54 -13.29
N GLN A 105 -9.81 3.58 -12.06
CA GLN A 105 -11.25 3.51 -11.79
C GLN A 105 -12.00 4.76 -12.27
N ARG A 106 -11.35 5.93 -12.24
CA ARG A 106 -11.88 7.16 -12.81
C ARG A 106 -11.95 7.08 -14.33
N ALA A 107 -10.85 6.70 -14.99
CA ALA A 107 -10.80 6.57 -16.44
C ALA A 107 -11.83 5.56 -16.97
N LYS A 108 -12.03 4.44 -16.27
CA LYS A 108 -13.09 3.46 -16.62
C LYS A 108 -14.49 4.08 -16.59
N ARG A 109 -14.79 4.91 -15.58
CA ARG A 109 -16.09 5.58 -15.46
C ARG A 109 -16.27 6.63 -16.57
N GLU A 110 -15.27 7.44 -16.83
CA GLU A 110 -15.30 8.45 -17.89
C GLU A 110 -15.47 7.80 -19.28
N ASN A 111 -14.76 6.71 -19.55
CA ASN A 111 -14.90 5.95 -20.79
C ASN A 111 -16.29 5.32 -20.93
N ALA A 112 -16.85 4.75 -19.87
CA ALA A 112 -18.20 4.18 -19.90
C ALA A 112 -19.25 5.25 -20.28
N ILE A 113 -19.17 6.45 -19.68
CA ILE A 113 -20.03 7.58 -20.01
C ILE A 113 -19.88 7.98 -21.49
N TYR A 114 -18.64 8.03 -21.98
CA TYR A 114 -18.35 8.37 -23.37
C TYR A 114 -18.97 7.36 -24.36
N PHE A 115 -18.81 6.05 -24.11
CA PHE A 115 -19.40 5.02 -24.95
C PHE A 115 -20.93 5.04 -24.92
N ASP A 116 -21.54 5.26 -23.76
CA ASP A 116 -22.99 5.42 -23.63
C ASP A 116 -23.51 6.63 -24.41
N PHE A 117 -22.77 7.75 -24.37
CA PHE A 117 -23.10 8.94 -25.15
C PHE A 117 -23.02 8.67 -26.66
N GLN A 118 -21.96 8.01 -27.13
CA GLN A 118 -21.83 7.64 -28.54
C GLN A 118 -22.97 6.71 -29.00
N LYS A 119 -23.29 5.68 -28.21
CA LYS A 119 -24.37 4.73 -28.53
C LYS A 119 -25.73 5.43 -28.67
N LYS A 120 -26.04 6.35 -27.76
CA LYS A 120 -27.27 7.16 -27.82
C LYS A 120 -27.30 8.08 -29.05
N LYS A 121 -26.15 8.58 -29.50
CA LYS A 121 -26.04 9.41 -30.70
C LYS A 121 -26.27 8.59 -31.98
N SER A 122 -25.69 7.38 -32.08
CA SER A 122 -25.89 6.49 -33.22
C SER A 122 -27.36 6.06 -33.35
N GLN A 123 -28.03 5.70 -32.26
CA GLN A 123 -29.46 5.32 -32.28
C GLN A 123 -30.40 6.45 -32.69
N LYS A 124 -30.01 7.72 -32.50
CA LYS A 124 -30.77 8.89 -32.98
C LYS A 124 -30.52 9.20 -34.47
N GLY A 125 -29.42 8.68 -35.04
CA GLY A 125 -29.07 8.87 -36.45
C GLY A 125 -29.86 7.97 -37.40
N ASP A 126 -30.21 6.75 -36.96
CA ASP A 126 -30.94 5.76 -37.76
C ASP A 126 -32.47 5.96 -37.78
N ALA A 127 -32.99 6.93 -37.03
CA ALA A 127 -34.42 7.21 -36.91
C ALA A 127 -34.93 8.30 -37.87
N LYS A 128 -34.23 8.55 -38.98
CA LYS A 128 -34.53 9.65 -39.89
C LYS A 128 -34.54 9.24 -41.36
#